data_AF-A0A6B0XX16-F1
#
_entry.id   AF-A0A6B0XX16-F1
#
_cell.length_a   1.000
_cell.length_b   1.000
_cell.length_c   1.000
_cell.angle_alpha   90.00
_cell.angle_beta   90.00
_cell.angle_gamma   90.00
#
_symmetry.space_group_name_H-M   'P 1'
#
loop_
_entity.id
_entity.type
_entity.pdbx_description
1 polymer ?
#
loop_
_entity_poly.entity_id
_entity_poly.type
_entity_poly.pdbx_seq_one_letter_code
_entity_poly.pdbx_strand_id
1 'polypeptide(L)'
;MTVLAKYQRLEAEGIWHRSQDGQRLDVIVSVGKTSITISTPTEITLTHWSLPAMERMNPGQMPALYCPEGDAGETLELAEDAFVEAVEKVLDSVRRRQGRTGSVRRLVAVTFLIAVLAGAVFWLPGATARHTASLLPDVARTSIGLSLLSNMDRMTGPPCDAPPGLRALERLRVRLFGSEPARLVILPATLPETAHLPGGTILLSNNLLKEIATPEFLAVHVLAEDIRRNHGDPVAKLLHVAGIKAVLALLTQGKVPDDAVTRMAEHVVTTVPSPVPTDVLVDRVTAAGMTIRDGANLHGVPGLPLAAFATSVAPATLPILVDGDWIALQGICEE
;
A
#
# COMPACT_ATOMS: atom_id res chain seq x y z
N MET A 1 -38.52 -21.79 -22.71
CA MET A 1 -39.90 -21.94 -23.24
C MET A 1 -40.84 -21.14 -22.35
N THR A 2 -41.49 -20.10 -22.87
CA THR A 2 -42.43 -19.27 -22.10
C THR A 2 -43.79 -19.96 -22.02
N VAL A 3 -44.47 -19.89 -20.86
CA VAL A 3 -45.80 -20.49 -20.60
C VAL A 3 -46.84 -20.12 -21.69
N LEU A 4 -46.66 -18.97 -22.34
CA LEU A 4 -47.46 -18.46 -23.46
C LEU A 4 -47.37 -19.27 -24.77
N ALA A 5 -46.40 -20.17 -24.94
CA ALA A 5 -46.33 -20.99 -26.16
C ALA A 5 -47.40 -22.11 -26.20
N LYS A 6 -48.06 -22.40 -25.07
CA LYS A 6 -49.09 -23.46 -24.98
C LYS A 6 -50.51 -23.00 -25.36
N TYR A 7 -50.73 -21.71 -25.57
CA TYR A 7 -52.05 -21.16 -25.88
C TYR A 7 -51.91 -20.12 -26.99
N GLN A 8 -52.03 -20.57 -28.24
CA GLN A 8 -52.12 -19.67 -29.39
C GLN A 8 -53.43 -18.88 -29.25
N ARG A 9 -53.29 -17.62 -28.78
CA ARG A 9 -54.33 -16.59 -28.71
C ARG A 9 -55.39 -16.86 -27.63
N LEU A 10 -55.04 -16.55 -26.38
CA LEU A 10 -56.02 -16.48 -25.28
C LEU A 10 -56.89 -15.25 -25.50
N GLU A 11 -58.17 -15.45 -25.78
CA GLU A 11 -59.18 -14.42 -25.91
C GLU A 11 -60.30 -14.70 -24.90
N ALA A 12 -60.75 -13.66 -24.20
CA ALA A 12 -61.88 -13.75 -23.30
C ALA A 12 -62.81 -12.56 -23.49
N GLU A 13 -64.08 -12.78 -23.21
CA GLU A 13 -65.08 -11.71 -23.14
C GLU A 13 -64.94 -10.99 -21.80
N GLY A 14 -65.10 -9.67 -21.83
CA GLY A 14 -65.04 -8.82 -20.66
C GLY A 14 -65.89 -7.57 -20.81
N ILE A 15 -66.00 -6.81 -19.73
CA ILE A 15 -66.65 -5.50 -19.75
C ILE A 15 -65.59 -4.45 -19.48
N TRP A 16 -65.47 -3.47 -20.38
CA TRP A 16 -64.51 -2.39 -20.25
C TRP A 16 -65.21 -1.06 -19.94
N HIS A 17 -64.57 -0.30 -19.06
CA HIS A 17 -64.98 1.01 -18.60
C HIS A 17 -63.86 2.02 -18.85
N ARG A 18 -64.16 3.08 -19.60
CA ARG A 18 -63.20 4.16 -19.84
C ARG A 18 -63.00 5.09 -18.64
N SER A 19 -64.02 5.19 -17.79
CA SER A 19 -64.07 6.04 -16.59
C SER A 19 -65.05 5.44 -15.58
N GLN A 20 -64.97 5.80 -14.30
CA GLN A 20 -65.86 5.27 -13.25
C GLN A 20 -67.36 5.43 -13.55
N ASP A 21 -67.76 6.52 -14.22
CA ASP A 21 -69.14 6.78 -14.69
C ASP A 21 -69.34 6.51 -16.21
N GLY A 22 -68.38 5.85 -16.85
CA GLY A 22 -68.37 5.58 -18.29
C GLY A 22 -69.34 4.47 -18.70
N GLN A 23 -69.76 4.48 -19.97
CA GLN A 23 -70.58 3.43 -20.55
C GLN A 23 -69.87 2.06 -20.46
N ARG A 24 -70.61 1.04 -20.02
CA ARG A 24 -70.16 -0.35 -20.04
C ARG A 24 -70.11 -0.84 -21.49
N LEU A 25 -68.94 -1.24 -21.96
CA LEU A 25 -68.78 -1.78 -23.31
C LEU A 25 -68.37 -3.25 -23.21
N ASP A 26 -69.11 -4.11 -23.90
CA ASP A 26 -68.72 -5.49 -24.10
C ASP A 26 -67.48 -5.50 -25.00
N VAL A 27 -66.44 -6.22 -24.56
CA VAL A 27 -65.14 -6.26 -25.22
C VAL A 27 -64.61 -7.67 -25.31
N ILE A 28 -63.78 -7.90 -26.32
CA ILE A 28 -62.93 -9.07 -26.47
C ILE A 28 -61.51 -8.66 -26.09
N VAL A 29 -60.93 -9.41 -25.16
CA VAL A 29 -59.63 -9.16 -24.56
C VAL A 29 -58.66 -10.21 -25.07
N SER A 30 -57.65 -9.78 -25.85
CA SER A 30 -56.64 -10.67 -26.43
C SER A 30 -55.29 -10.48 -25.75
N VAL A 31 -54.69 -11.57 -25.27
CA VAL A 31 -53.38 -11.53 -24.59
C VAL A 31 -52.24 -11.75 -25.59
N GLY A 32 -51.44 -10.72 -25.78
CA GLY A 32 -50.18 -10.77 -26.53
C GLY A 32 -48.99 -11.20 -25.67
N LYS A 33 -47.77 -11.08 -26.22
CA LYS A 33 -46.53 -11.44 -25.50
C LYS A 33 -46.22 -10.51 -24.32
N THR A 34 -46.61 -9.24 -24.42
CA THR A 34 -46.24 -8.16 -23.48
C THR A 34 -47.37 -7.18 -23.21
N SER A 35 -48.50 -7.32 -23.89
CA SER A 35 -49.64 -6.40 -23.84
C SER A 35 -50.94 -7.16 -23.94
N ILE A 36 -52.00 -6.56 -23.42
CA ILE A 36 -53.38 -6.97 -23.67
C ILE A 36 -54.00 -5.96 -24.63
N THR A 37 -54.70 -6.46 -25.64
CA THR A 37 -55.49 -5.64 -26.57
C THR A 37 -56.95 -5.78 -26.21
N ILE A 38 -57.62 -4.66 -25.99
CA ILE A 38 -59.06 -4.61 -25.70
C ILE A 38 -59.75 -4.12 -26.98
N SER A 39 -60.60 -4.97 -27.55
CA SER A 39 -61.33 -4.69 -28.80
C SER A 39 -62.83 -4.87 -28.62
N THR A 40 -63.63 -4.23 -29.45
CA THR A 40 -65.08 -4.48 -29.54
C THR A 40 -65.37 -5.86 -30.18
N PRO A 41 -66.60 -6.40 -30.07
CA PRO A 41 -67.00 -7.64 -30.75
C PRO A 41 -66.89 -7.56 -32.28
N THR A 42 -66.87 -6.35 -32.84
CA THR A 42 -66.61 -6.07 -34.27
C THR A 42 -65.11 -5.95 -34.62
N GLU A 43 -64.22 -6.43 -33.75
CA GLU A 43 -62.75 -6.41 -33.88
C GLU A 43 -62.10 -5.02 -33.96
N ILE A 44 -62.81 -3.95 -33.60
CA ILE A 44 -62.23 -2.60 -33.53
C ILE A 44 -61.49 -2.44 -32.21
N THR A 45 -60.18 -2.20 -32.26
CA THR A 45 -59.35 -1.98 -31.07
C THR A 45 -59.69 -0.67 -30.36
N LEU A 46 -60.01 -0.76 -29.08
CA LEU A 46 -60.31 0.39 -28.21
C LEU A 46 -59.03 0.92 -27.55
N THR A 47 -58.24 0.04 -26.95
CA THR A 47 -57.04 0.40 -26.19
C THR A 47 -56.07 -0.78 -26.09
N HIS A 48 -54.84 -0.47 -25.68
CA HIS A 48 -53.79 -1.45 -25.41
C HIS A 48 -53.22 -1.20 -24.02
N TRP A 49 -53.20 -2.23 -23.19
CA TRP A 49 -52.60 -2.17 -21.86
C TRP A 49 -51.29 -2.95 -21.84
N SER A 50 -50.30 -2.39 -21.14
CA SER A 50 -49.06 -3.10 -20.86
C SER A 50 -49.35 -4.15 -19.78
N LEU A 51 -49.20 -5.43 -20.12
CA LEU A 51 -49.45 -6.54 -19.21
C LEU A 51 -48.73 -6.35 -17.85
N PRO A 52 -47.42 -6.01 -17.77
CA PRO A 52 -46.75 -5.84 -16.48
C PRO A 52 -47.23 -4.64 -15.66
N ALA A 53 -47.97 -3.73 -16.26
CA ALA A 53 -48.51 -2.52 -15.62
C ALA A 53 -50.02 -2.65 -15.36
N MET A 54 -50.55 -3.88 -15.24
CA MET A 54 -51.92 -4.11 -14.82
C MET A 54 -51.97 -4.46 -13.33
N GLU A 55 -52.93 -3.89 -12.62
CA GLU A 55 -53.18 -4.14 -11.21
C GLU A 55 -54.56 -4.74 -11.00
N ARG A 56 -54.64 -5.82 -10.20
CA ARG A 56 -55.91 -6.43 -9.80
C ARG A 56 -56.48 -5.65 -8.61
N MET A 57 -57.66 -5.07 -8.77
CA MET A 57 -58.32 -4.24 -7.74
C MET A 57 -59.06 -5.08 -6.69
N ASN A 58 -59.53 -6.29 -7.03
CA ASN A 58 -60.29 -7.18 -6.15
C ASN A 58 -59.69 -8.59 -6.07
N PRO A 59 -58.48 -8.76 -5.49
CA PRO A 59 -57.85 -10.07 -5.37
C PRO A 59 -58.76 -11.07 -4.63
N GLY A 60 -58.95 -12.25 -5.21
CA GLY A 60 -59.77 -13.32 -4.64
C GLY A 60 -61.29 -13.20 -4.85
N GLN A 61 -61.76 -12.19 -5.59
CA GLN A 61 -63.18 -12.03 -5.95
C GLN A 61 -63.37 -12.07 -7.48
N MET A 62 -64.55 -12.53 -7.92
CA MET A 62 -64.97 -12.60 -9.33
C MET A 62 -66.26 -11.80 -9.55
N PRO A 63 -66.43 -11.11 -10.70
CA PRO A 63 -65.47 -11.00 -11.81
C PRO A 63 -64.22 -10.21 -11.42
N ALA A 64 -63.07 -10.58 -11.98
CA ALA A 64 -61.79 -9.93 -11.69
C ALA A 64 -61.74 -8.54 -12.32
N LEU A 65 -61.45 -7.54 -11.49
CA LEU A 65 -61.31 -6.14 -11.86
C LEU A 65 -59.84 -5.80 -12.02
N TYR A 66 -59.47 -5.30 -13.20
CA TYR A 66 -58.13 -4.83 -13.51
C TYR A 66 -58.15 -3.35 -13.90
N CYS A 67 -57.12 -2.62 -13.47
CA CYS A 67 -56.83 -1.27 -13.94
C CYS A 67 -55.37 -1.17 -14.44
N PRO A 68 -55.06 -0.23 -15.34
CA PRO A 68 -53.69 0.09 -15.69
C PRO A 68 -53.01 0.92 -14.58
N GLU A 69 -51.70 0.72 -14.41
CA GLU A 69 -50.87 1.45 -13.46
C GLU A 69 -50.92 2.95 -13.76
N GLY A 70 -51.37 3.75 -12.78
CA GLY A 70 -51.47 5.20 -12.89
C GLY A 70 -52.81 5.76 -13.38
N ASP A 71 -53.76 4.92 -13.80
CA ASP A 71 -55.13 5.35 -14.14
C ASP A 71 -56.18 4.39 -13.55
N ALA A 72 -56.64 4.71 -12.34
CA ALA A 72 -57.69 3.95 -11.65
C ALA A 72 -59.12 4.28 -12.16
N GLY A 73 -59.25 5.12 -13.19
CA GLY A 73 -60.52 5.42 -13.84
C GLY A 73 -60.89 4.39 -14.91
N GLU A 74 -59.89 3.77 -15.53
CA GLU A 74 -60.07 2.76 -16.58
C GLU A 74 -60.10 1.35 -15.98
N THR A 75 -61.18 0.61 -16.20
CA THR A 75 -61.40 -0.69 -15.55
C THR A 75 -61.80 -1.76 -16.55
N LEU A 76 -61.22 -2.95 -16.41
CA LEU A 76 -61.57 -4.15 -17.16
C LEU A 76 -62.09 -5.22 -16.20
N GLU A 77 -63.33 -5.65 -16.44
CA GLU A 77 -64.01 -6.76 -15.76
C GLU A 77 -63.85 -8.05 -16.57
N LEU A 78 -63.32 -9.10 -15.95
CA LEU A 78 -63.15 -10.43 -16.56
C LEU A 78 -63.85 -11.49 -15.71
N ALA A 79 -64.79 -12.23 -16.31
CA ALA A 79 -65.60 -13.23 -15.61
C ALA A 79 -65.07 -14.67 -15.73
N GLU A 80 -64.09 -14.92 -16.61
CA GLU A 80 -63.59 -16.27 -16.88
C GLU A 80 -62.39 -16.64 -15.98
N ASP A 81 -62.60 -17.61 -15.08
CA ASP A 81 -61.59 -18.08 -14.11
C ASP A 81 -60.29 -18.55 -14.76
N ALA A 82 -60.38 -19.34 -15.84
CA ALA A 82 -59.22 -19.89 -16.54
C ALA A 82 -58.34 -18.78 -17.17
N PHE A 83 -58.98 -17.72 -17.66
CA PHE A 83 -58.29 -16.56 -18.24
C PHE A 83 -57.63 -15.71 -17.15
N VAL A 84 -58.34 -15.46 -16.05
CA VAL A 84 -57.81 -14.72 -14.89
C VAL A 84 -56.59 -15.42 -14.31
N GLU A 85 -56.64 -16.74 -14.09
CA GLU A 85 -55.51 -17.52 -13.58
C GLU A 85 -54.29 -17.44 -14.53
N ALA A 86 -54.53 -17.49 -15.84
CA ALA A 86 -53.47 -17.36 -16.83
C ALA A 86 -52.81 -15.97 -16.80
N VAL A 87 -53.60 -14.89 -16.72
CA VAL A 87 -53.09 -13.51 -16.62
C VAL A 87 -52.29 -13.34 -15.33
N GLU A 88 -52.81 -13.79 -14.19
CA GLU A 88 -52.12 -13.69 -12.90
C GLU A 88 -50.79 -14.43 -12.91
N LYS A 89 -50.74 -15.63 -13.49
CA LYS A 89 -49.50 -16.41 -13.60
C LYS A 89 -48.43 -15.69 -14.43
N VAL A 90 -48.85 -14.95 -15.47
CA VAL A 90 -47.91 -14.15 -16.25
C VAL A 90 -47.45 -12.92 -15.46
N LEU A 91 -48.36 -12.20 -14.79
CA LEU A 91 -48.03 -11.07 -13.91
C LEU A 91 -47.01 -11.47 -12.83
N ASP A 92 -47.25 -12.61 -12.18
CA ASP A 92 -46.37 -13.17 -11.13
C ASP A 92 -44.96 -13.47 -11.64
N SER A 93 -44.86 -14.01 -12.86
CA SER A 93 -43.59 -14.32 -13.49
C SER A 93 -42.77 -13.08 -13.80
N VAL A 94 -43.43 -11.96 -14.14
CA VAL A 94 -42.77 -10.69 -14.43
C VAL A 94 -42.32 -10.00 -13.14
N ARG A 95 -43.18 -9.95 -12.11
CA ARG A 95 -42.85 -9.38 -10.80
C ARG A 95 -41.63 -10.05 -10.16
N ARG A 96 -41.51 -11.38 -10.24
CA ARG A 96 -40.35 -12.14 -9.73
C ARG A 96 -39.04 -11.77 -10.42
N ARG A 97 -39.08 -11.29 -11.66
CA ARG A 97 -37.88 -10.97 -12.45
C ARG A 97 -37.35 -9.56 -12.19
N GLN A 98 -38.18 -8.66 -11.66
CA GLN A 98 -37.80 -7.27 -11.37
C GLN A 98 -37.04 -7.13 -10.03
N GLY A 99 -37.24 -8.02 -9.06
CA GLY A 99 -36.64 -7.89 -7.73
C GLY A 99 -35.30 -8.61 -7.54
N ARG A 100 -34.15 -8.02 -7.94
CA ARG A 100 -32.82 -8.29 -7.29
C ARG A 100 -31.58 -7.53 -7.79
N THR A 101 -31.68 -6.41 -8.48
CA THR A 101 -30.48 -5.72 -9.03
C THR A 101 -29.73 -4.83 -8.01
N GLY A 102 -30.27 -4.61 -6.81
CA GLY A 102 -29.70 -3.66 -5.82
C GLY A 102 -28.61 -4.19 -4.88
N SER A 103 -28.42 -5.51 -4.76
CA SER A 103 -27.41 -6.09 -3.85
C SER A 103 -26.01 -6.11 -4.45
N VAL A 104 -25.91 -6.44 -5.75
CA VAL A 104 -24.63 -6.46 -6.48
C VAL A 104 -24.01 -5.06 -6.53
N ARG A 105 -24.81 -4.02 -6.79
CA ARG A 105 -24.32 -2.63 -6.80
C ARG A 105 -23.76 -2.20 -5.44
N ARG A 106 -24.40 -2.60 -4.34
CA ARG A 106 -23.91 -2.33 -2.97
C ARG A 106 -22.62 -3.06 -2.66
N LEU A 107 -22.53 -4.34 -3.04
CA LEU A 107 -21.30 -5.12 -2.85
C LEU A 107 -20.13 -4.50 -3.61
N VAL A 108 -20.31 -4.14 -4.87
CA VAL A 108 -19.27 -3.48 -5.69
C VAL A 108 -18.84 -2.14 -5.06
N ALA A 109 -19.78 -1.33 -4.61
CA ALA A 109 -19.47 -0.04 -3.97
C ALA A 109 -18.66 -0.22 -2.66
N VAL A 110 -19.04 -1.19 -1.81
CA VAL A 110 -18.31 -1.48 -0.57
C VAL A 110 -16.92 -2.03 -0.86
N THR A 111 -16.78 -2.97 -1.79
CA THR A 111 -15.48 -3.53 -2.19
C THR A 111 -14.57 -2.44 -2.76
N PHE A 112 -15.11 -1.54 -3.60
CA PHE A 112 -14.34 -0.42 -4.12
C PHE A 112 -13.88 0.54 -3.02
N LEU A 113 -14.76 0.89 -2.07
CA LEU A 113 -14.41 1.74 -0.94
C LEU A 113 -13.31 1.12 -0.07
N ILE A 114 -13.40 -0.18 0.21
CA ILE A 114 -12.37 -0.92 0.96
C ILE A 114 -11.05 -0.93 0.20
N ALA A 115 -11.06 -1.15 -1.12
CA ALA A 115 -9.86 -1.14 -1.95
C ALA A 115 -9.18 0.24 -1.96
N VAL A 116 -9.96 1.33 -2.04
CA VAL A 116 -9.44 2.70 -1.96
C VAL A 116 -8.84 2.99 -0.58
N LEU A 117 -9.53 2.62 0.50
CA LEU A 117 -9.03 2.80 1.87
C LEU A 117 -7.76 1.98 2.12
N ALA A 118 -7.71 0.74 1.65
CA ALA A 118 -6.51 -0.09 1.72
C ALA A 118 -5.37 0.55 0.92
N GLY A 119 -5.62 0.96 -0.32
CA GLY A 119 -4.64 1.68 -1.14
C GLY A 119 -4.10 2.93 -0.45
N ALA A 120 -4.97 3.71 0.18
CA ALA A 120 -4.59 4.88 0.95
C ALA A 120 -3.67 4.50 2.14
N VAL A 121 -4.07 3.54 2.96
CA VAL A 121 -3.31 3.10 4.15
C VAL A 121 -1.95 2.49 3.78
N PHE A 122 -1.87 1.73 2.70
CA PHE A 122 -0.61 1.10 2.28
C PHE A 122 0.32 2.06 1.51
N TRP A 123 -0.22 3.06 0.81
CA TRP A 123 0.59 3.90 -0.09
C TRP A 123 0.94 5.29 0.48
N LEU A 124 0.04 5.94 1.24
CA LEU A 124 0.31 7.25 1.86
C LEU A 124 1.52 7.29 2.81
N PRO A 125 1.80 6.28 3.65
CA PRO A 125 2.90 6.37 4.61
C PRO A 125 4.26 6.51 3.93
N GLY A 126 4.50 5.80 2.82
CA GLY A 126 5.76 5.87 2.08
C GLY A 126 5.94 7.20 1.33
N ALA A 127 4.85 7.75 0.78
CA ALA A 127 4.90 9.03 0.07
C ALA A 127 5.14 10.22 1.02
N THR A 128 4.45 10.24 2.17
CA THR A 128 4.56 11.31 3.17
C THR A 128 5.90 11.31 3.89
N ALA A 129 6.47 10.13 4.18
CA ALA A 129 7.81 10.03 4.78
C ALA A 129 8.90 10.63 3.89
N ARG A 130 8.91 10.31 2.58
CA ARG A 130 9.88 10.86 1.62
C ARG A 130 9.77 12.37 1.47
N HIS A 131 8.54 12.88 1.37
CA HIS A 131 8.34 14.32 1.23
C HIS A 131 8.76 15.09 2.49
N THR A 132 8.40 14.57 3.68
CA THR A 132 8.82 15.15 4.95
C THR A 132 10.36 15.14 5.09
N ALA A 133 11.00 14.03 4.70
CA ALA A 133 12.46 13.90 4.73
C ALA A 133 13.18 14.92 3.84
N SER A 134 12.60 15.22 2.67
CA SER A 134 13.17 16.21 1.73
C SER A 134 13.11 17.66 2.23
N LEU A 135 12.20 17.99 3.14
CA LEU A 135 12.02 19.34 3.68
C LEU A 135 12.83 19.60 4.96
N LEU A 136 13.44 18.57 5.55
CA LEU A 136 14.19 18.69 6.80
C LEU A 136 15.54 19.39 6.59
N PRO A 137 15.84 20.48 7.33
CA PRO A 137 17.16 21.07 7.37
C PRO A 137 18.20 20.08 7.94
N ASP A 138 19.46 20.22 7.55
CA ASP A 138 20.53 19.32 8.02
C ASP A 138 20.69 19.32 9.55
N VAL A 139 20.46 20.46 10.20
CA VAL A 139 20.46 20.57 11.67
C VAL A 139 19.42 19.63 12.30
N ALA A 140 18.22 19.53 11.71
CA ALA A 140 17.18 18.65 12.21
C ALA A 140 17.54 17.17 11.97
N ARG A 141 18.16 16.85 10.83
CA ARG A 141 18.67 15.49 10.55
C ARG A 141 19.71 15.07 11.58
N THR A 142 20.68 15.93 11.87
CA THR A 142 21.70 15.68 12.89
C THR A 142 21.09 15.54 14.29
N SER A 143 20.11 16.37 14.65
CA SER A 143 19.41 16.24 15.93
C SER A 143 18.72 14.89 16.06
N ILE A 144 18.03 14.41 15.02
CA ILE A 144 17.39 13.10 15.01
C ILE A 144 18.44 11.99 15.16
N GLY A 145 19.55 12.08 14.44
CA GLY A 145 20.66 11.13 14.54
C GLY A 145 21.25 11.05 15.95
N LEU A 146 21.45 12.19 16.62
CA LEU A 146 21.95 12.23 18.00
C LEU A 146 20.95 11.65 19.00
N SER A 147 19.65 11.96 18.83
CA SER A 147 18.60 11.37 19.66
C SER A 147 18.50 9.85 19.48
N LEU A 148 18.72 9.35 18.26
CA LEU A 148 18.81 7.91 17.97
C LEU A 148 20.01 7.29 18.68
N LEU A 149 21.20 7.87 18.50
CA LEU A 149 22.44 7.37 19.12
C LEU A 149 22.29 7.27 20.64
N SER A 150 21.78 8.31 21.30
CA SER A 150 21.58 8.31 22.76
C SER A 150 20.55 7.27 23.23
N ASN A 151 19.55 6.93 22.41
CA ASN A 151 18.63 5.85 22.73
C ASN A 151 19.23 4.46 22.49
N MET A 152 20.18 4.34 21.55
CA MET A 152 20.91 3.11 21.28
C MET A 152 21.82 2.72 22.43
N ASP A 153 22.34 3.68 23.23
CA ASP A 153 23.20 3.42 24.39
C ASP A 153 22.65 2.33 25.32
N ARG A 154 21.32 2.25 25.48
CA ARG A 154 20.66 1.24 26.33
C ARG A 154 20.80 -0.19 25.79
N MET A 155 20.92 -0.36 24.48
CA MET A 155 21.02 -1.65 23.80
C MET A 155 22.46 -1.98 23.41
N THR A 156 23.23 -0.97 22.98
CA THR A 156 24.57 -1.16 22.43
C THR A 156 25.70 -0.83 23.40
N GLY A 157 25.39 -0.25 24.57
CA GLY A 157 26.36 0.42 25.42
C GLY A 157 26.72 1.81 24.88
N PRO A 158 27.36 2.66 25.71
CA PRO A 158 27.81 3.99 25.30
C PRO A 158 28.89 3.89 24.20
N PRO A 159 29.04 4.91 23.34
CA PRO A 159 30.12 4.96 22.37
C PRO A 159 31.50 4.85 23.02
N CYS A 160 32.39 4.10 22.39
CA CYS A 160 33.77 3.96 22.87
C CYS A 160 34.52 5.29 22.68
N ASP A 161 35.20 5.75 23.74
CA ASP A 161 35.73 7.12 23.83
C ASP A 161 37.20 7.20 24.26
N ALA A 162 37.95 6.09 24.23
CA ALA A 162 39.37 6.10 24.57
C ALA A 162 40.15 7.13 23.71
N PRO A 163 40.83 8.13 24.32
CA PRO A 163 41.42 9.25 23.59
C PRO A 163 42.44 8.90 22.49
N PRO A 164 43.30 7.87 22.63
CA PRO A 164 44.17 7.41 21.55
C PRO A 164 43.38 6.89 20.34
N GLY A 165 42.36 6.08 20.59
CA GLY A 165 41.51 5.50 19.53
C GLY A 165 40.67 6.57 18.82
N LEU A 166 40.11 7.53 19.54
CA LEU A 166 39.38 8.66 18.93
C LEU A 166 40.25 9.48 17.97
N ARG A 167 41.53 9.71 18.32
CA ARG A 167 42.47 10.42 17.43
C ARG A 167 42.79 9.61 16.18
N ALA A 168 42.97 8.31 16.30
CA ALA A 168 43.17 7.41 15.16
C ALA A 168 41.93 7.38 14.25
N LEU A 169 40.73 7.29 14.84
CA LEU A 169 39.45 7.29 14.13
C LEU A 169 39.24 8.60 13.36
N GLU A 170 39.60 9.74 13.95
CA GLU A 170 39.51 11.03 13.28
C GLU A 170 40.49 11.15 12.10
N ARG A 171 41.72 10.62 12.23
CA ARG A 171 42.67 10.56 11.09
C ARG A 171 42.12 9.72 9.95
N LEU A 172 41.54 8.56 10.27
CA LEU A 172 40.88 7.70 9.28
C LEU A 172 39.75 8.44 8.57
N ARG A 173 38.88 9.10 9.33
CA ARG A 173 37.76 9.90 8.82
C ARG A 173 38.23 11.00 7.86
N VAL A 174 39.24 11.78 8.25
CA VAL A 174 39.81 12.85 7.40
C VAL A 174 40.47 12.26 6.16
N ARG A 175 41.14 11.10 6.27
CA ARG A 175 41.76 10.43 5.13
C ARG A 175 40.73 9.94 4.10
N LEU A 176 39.58 9.44 4.56
CA LEU A 176 38.53 8.89 3.71
C LEU A 176 37.60 9.96 3.11
N PHE A 177 37.20 10.94 3.91
CA PHE A 177 36.15 11.89 3.57
C PHE A 177 36.66 13.31 3.35
N GLY A 178 37.93 13.59 3.65
CA GLY A 178 38.51 14.92 3.52
C GLY A 178 37.75 15.96 4.35
N SER A 179 37.17 16.94 3.67
CA SER A 179 36.38 18.03 4.27
C SER A 179 34.90 17.69 4.45
N GLU A 180 34.42 16.51 4.05
CA GLU A 180 33.02 16.15 4.23
C GLU A 180 32.68 15.95 5.73
N PRO A 181 31.49 16.40 6.18
CA PRO A 181 31.06 16.32 7.58
C PRO A 181 30.53 14.93 7.96
N ALA A 182 31.27 13.87 7.61
CA ALA A 182 30.99 12.53 8.12
C ALA A 182 31.46 12.41 9.57
N ARG A 183 30.74 11.68 10.42
CA ARG A 183 31.16 11.35 11.80
C ARG A 183 31.26 9.84 11.94
N LEU A 184 32.38 9.33 12.46
CA LEU A 184 32.55 7.91 12.75
C LEU A 184 32.39 7.68 14.25
N VAL A 185 31.63 6.65 14.62
CA VAL A 185 31.39 6.27 16.02
C VAL A 185 31.54 4.76 16.15
N ILE A 186 32.28 4.31 17.15
CA ILE A 186 32.45 2.88 17.45
C ILE A 186 31.60 2.53 18.67
N LEU A 187 30.81 1.46 18.55
CA LEU A 187 29.97 0.96 19.63
C LEU A 187 30.54 -0.37 20.19
N PRO A 188 30.45 -0.59 21.52
CA PRO A 188 31.05 -1.76 22.16
C PRO A 188 30.28 -3.05 21.91
N ALA A 189 28.94 -3.00 21.82
CA ALA A 189 28.12 -4.18 21.57
C ALA A 189 27.89 -4.48 20.08
N THR A 190 27.32 -5.66 19.84
CA THR A 190 27.13 -6.27 18.52
C THR A 190 26.11 -5.52 17.66
N LEU A 191 26.59 -4.58 16.85
CA LEU A 191 25.98 -4.28 15.55
C LEU A 191 26.35 -5.41 14.56
N PRO A 192 25.50 -5.72 13.56
CA PRO A 192 25.79 -6.76 12.57
C PRO A 192 27.13 -6.52 11.87
N GLU A 193 27.41 -5.29 11.44
CA GLU A 193 28.77 -4.87 11.02
C GLU A 193 28.92 -3.34 11.12
N THR A 194 28.13 -2.64 10.30
CA THR A 194 28.13 -1.20 10.09
C THR A 194 26.70 -0.71 9.94
N ALA A 195 26.46 0.54 10.34
CA ALA A 195 25.17 1.19 10.15
C ALA A 195 25.37 2.70 9.98
N HIS A 196 24.35 3.41 9.53
CA HIS A 196 24.38 4.87 9.46
C HIS A 196 23.15 5.47 10.13
N LEU A 197 23.34 6.66 10.69
CA LEU A 197 22.29 7.48 11.26
C LEU A 197 22.09 8.75 10.41
N PRO A 198 20.89 9.35 10.47
CA PRO A 198 20.66 10.69 9.94
C PRO A 198 21.71 11.70 10.40
N GLY A 199 22.05 12.64 9.51
CA GLY A 199 23.07 13.67 9.79
C GLY A 199 24.51 13.21 9.60
N GLY A 200 24.75 12.12 8.86
CA GLY A 200 26.09 11.75 8.39
C GLY A 200 26.93 10.94 9.38
N THR A 201 26.31 10.38 10.43
CA THR A 201 27.02 9.53 11.40
C THR A 201 27.04 8.09 10.91
N ILE A 202 28.22 7.47 10.88
CA ILE A 202 28.47 6.07 10.56
C ILE A 202 28.87 5.36 11.84
N LEU A 203 28.17 4.27 12.15
CA LEU A 203 28.37 3.42 13.30
C LEU A 203 29.17 2.19 12.89
N LEU A 204 30.17 1.85 13.70
CA LEU A 204 31.06 0.72 13.52
C LEU A 204 30.96 -0.20 14.75
N SER A 205 30.85 -1.50 14.52
CA SER A 205 30.91 -2.50 15.59
C SER A 205 32.34 -2.68 16.08
N ASN A 206 32.56 -2.75 17.40
CA ASN A 206 33.87 -3.15 17.93
C ASN A 206 34.27 -4.58 17.51
N ASN A 207 33.29 -5.47 17.26
CA ASN A 207 33.58 -6.82 16.76
C ASN A 207 34.21 -6.77 15.36
N LEU A 208 33.76 -5.84 14.50
CA LEU A 208 34.33 -5.65 13.18
C LEU A 208 35.83 -5.28 13.26
N LEU A 209 36.21 -4.43 14.23
CA LEU A 209 37.61 -4.06 14.44
C LEU A 209 38.48 -5.23 14.89
N LYS A 210 37.91 -6.18 15.62
CA LYS A 210 38.61 -7.38 16.11
C LYS A 210 38.74 -8.46 15.04
N GLU A 211 37.76 -8.56 14.15
CA GLU A 211 37.75 -9.55 13.06
C GLU A 211 38.62 -9.13 11.88
N ILE A 212 38.74 -7.83 11.63
CA ILE A 212 39.53 -7.29 10.53
C ILE A 212 41.03 -7.29 10.85
N ALA A 213 41.84 -7.79 9.91
CA ALA A 213 43.29 -7.85 10.05
C ALA A 213 44.01 -6.53 9.73
N THR A 214 43.49 -5.69 8.83
CA THR A 214 44.18 -4.48 8.36
C THR A 214 43.27 -3.25 8.29
N PRO A 215 43.80 -2.03 8.50
CA PRO A 215 43.01 -0.81 8.49
C PRO A 215 42.35 -0.50 7.13
N GLU A 216 42.90 -1.01 6.03
CA GLU A 216 42.32 -0.87 4.69
C GLU A 216 40.95 -1.55 4.58
N PHE A 217 40.77 -2.71 5.21
CA PHE A 217 39.48 -3.39 5.21
C PHE A 217 38.44 -2.61 6.01
N LEU A 218 38.83 -2.06 7.18
CA LEU A 218 37.93 -1.21 7.95
C LEU A 218 37.46 -0.02 7.11
N ALA A 219 38.38 0.60 6.36
CA ALA A 219 38.04 1.69 5.45
C ALA A 219 37.05 1.28 4.34
N VAL A 220 37.17 0.08 3.78
CA VAL A 220 36.21 -0.43 2.79
C VAL A 220 34.81 -0.55 3.39
N HIS A 221 34.69 -1.07 4.62
CA HIS A 221 33.40 -1.12 5.31
C HIS A 221 32.82 0.27 5.54
N VAL A 222 33.65 1.24 5.95
CA VAL A 222 33.24 2.64 6.14
C VAL A 222 32.77 3.27 4.82
N LEU A 223 33.49 3.07 3.71
CA LEU A 223 33.10 3.57 2.39
C LEU A 223 31.84 2.89 1.86
N ALA A 224 31.69 1.60 2.09
CA ALA A 224 30.48 0.88 1.71
C ALA A 224 29.26 1.42 2.45
N GLU A 225 29.39 1.70 3.75
CA GLU A 225 28.31 2.29 4.54
C GLU A 225 27.98 3.71 4.10
N ASP A 226 28.98 4.50 3.71
CA ASP A 226 28.78 5.81 3.10
C ASP A 226 28.00 5.73 1.78
N ILE A 227 28.30 4.74 0.92
CA ILE A 227 27.53 4.50 -0.31
C ILE A 227 26.09 4.12 0.04
N ARG A 228 25.87 3.22 1.02
CA ARG A 228 24.51 2.83 1.47
C ARG A 228 23.71 4.02 2.01
N ARG A 229 24.37 4.92 2.75
CA ARG A 229 23.80 6.17 3.25
C ARG A 229 23.35 7.08 2.11
N ASN A 230 24.12 7.15 1.03
CA ASN A 230 23.85 8.03 -0.10
C ASN A 230 22.88 7.41 -1.14
N HIS A 231 22.64 6.09 -1.10
CA HIS A 231 21.71 5.39 -2.00
C HIS A 231 20.22 5.67 -1.71
N GLY A 232 19.89 6.41 -0.64
CA GLY A 232 18.55 6.92 -0.38
C GLY A 232 18.43 7.57 1.00
N ASP A 233 17.45 8.46 1.17
CA ASP A 233 17.32 9.28 2.39
C ASP A 233 17.16 8.42 3.67
N PRO A 234 18.13 8.46 4.60
CA PRO A 234 18.08 7.71 5.86
C PRO A 234 16.88 8.08 6.73
N VAL A 235 16.49 9.36 6.75
CA VAL A 235 15.34 9.83 7.52
C VAL A 235 14.06 9.27 6.93
N ALA A 236 13.92 9.23 5.60
CA ALA A 236 12.74 8.67 4.96
C ALA A 236 12.55 7.18 5.30
N LYS A 237 13.65 6.40 5.29
CA LYS A 237 13.63 4.98 5.66
C LYS A 237 13.19 4.78 7.11
N LEU A 238 13.78 5.53 8.04
CA LEU A 238 13.46 5.41 9.46
C LEU A 238 12.03 5.89 9.79
N LEU A 239 11.57 6.97 9.16
CA LEU A 239 10.19 7.44 9.30
C LEU A 239 9.17 6.42 8.79
N HIS A 240 9.51 5.63 7.76
CA HIS A 240 8.65 4.56 7.29
C HIS A 240 8.42 3.49 8.37
N VAL A 241 9.48 3.12 9.10
CA VAL A 241 9.43 2.17 10.22
C VAL A 241 8.72 2.77 11.44
N ALA A 242 8.95 4.05 11.71
CA ALA A 242 8.29 4.78 12.80
C ALA A 242 6.77 4.91 12.59
N GLY A 243 6.32 5.01 11.35
CA GLY A 243 4.91 5.07 10.97
C GLY A 243 4.32 6.48 10.97
N ILE A 244 3.06 6.60 10.54
CA ILE A 244 2.44 7.89 10.21
C ILE A 244 2.29 8.85 11.39
N LYS A 245 2.11 8.32 12.61
CA LYS A 245 2.03 9.15 13.83
C LYS A 245 3.33 9.90 14.08
N ALA A 246 4.48 9.26 13.84
CA ALA A 246 5.79 9.88 14.00
C ALA A 246 6.03 10.96 12.93
N VAL A 247 5.61 10.71 11.69
CA VAL A 247 5.66 11.71 10.60
C VAL A 247 4.81 12.94 10.96
N LEU A 248 3.58 12.73 11.44
CA LEU A 248 2.70 13.84 11.81
C LEU A 248 3.22 14.61 13.03
N ALA A 249 3.74 13.91 14.05
CA ALA A 249 4.37 14.54 15.20
C ALA A 249 5.60 15.37 14.80
N LEU A 250 6.43 14.87 13.89
CA LEU A 250 7.57 15.61 13.37
C LEU A 250 7.15 16.87 12.61
N LEU A 251 6.10 16.80 11.79
CA LEU A 251 5.59 17.96 11.04
C LEU A 251 4.92 19.02 11.92
N THR A 252 4.21 18.59 12.97
CA THR A 252 3.42 19.48 13.84
C THR A 252 4.22 20.02 15.03
N GLN A 253 5.10 19.20 15.59
CA GLN A 253 5.86 19.50 16.82
C GLN A 253 7.36 19.67 16.56
N GLY A 254 7.85 19.34 15.36
CA GLY A 254 9.28 19.42 15.01
C GLY A 254 10.14 18.33 15.66
N LYS A 255 9.53 17.32 16.31
CA LYS A 255 10.24 16.26 17.04
C LYS A 255 9.62 14.90 16.78
N VAL A 256 10.47 13.86 16.83
CA VAL A 256 10.00 12.47 16.74
C VAL A 256 9.69 11.95 18.15
N PRO A 257 8.53 11.30 18.38
CA PRO A 257 8.20 10.71 19.67
C PRO A 257 9.20 9.65 20.15
N ASP A 258 9.41 9.52 21.46
CA ASP A 258 10.42 8.62 22.04
C ASP A 258 10.16 7.13 21.72
N ASP A 259 8.90 6.71 21.63
CA ASP A 259 8.52 5.35 21.24
C ASP A 259 8.89 5.04 19.78
N ALA A 260 8.77 6.05 18.91
CA ALA A 260 9.19 5.96 17.52
C ALA A 260 10.72 5.95 17.41
N VAL A 261 11.43 6.76 18.21
CA VAL A 261 12.90 6.74 18.28
C VAL A 261 13.42 5.38 18.71
N THR A 262 12.80 4.76 19.71
CA THR A 262 13.17 3.42 20.18
C THR A 262 13.01 2.36 19.08
N ARG A 263 11.87 2.32 18.39
CA ARG A 263 11.66 1.38 17.26
C ARG A 263 12.62 1.61 16.11
N MET A 264 12.94 2.87 15.80
CA MET A 264 13.94 3.20 14.78
C MET A 264 15.34 2.73 15.18
N ALA A 265 15.74 2.92 16.44
CA ALA A 265 17.01 2.44 16.97
C ALA A 265 17.11 0.90 16.92
N GLU A 266 16.07 0.19 17.37
CA GLU A 266 16.00 -1.28 17.28
C GLU A 266 16.14 -1.76 15.82
N HIS A 267 15.47 -1.08 14.89
CA HIS A 267 15.56 -1.39 13.47
C HIS A 267 16.99 -1.21 12.94
N VAL A 268 17.68 -0.13 13.32
CA VAL A 268 19.08 0.11 12.90
C VAL A 268 20.00 -0.99 13.40
N VAL A 269 19.84 -1.45 14.65
CA VAL A 269 20.68 -2.49 15.24
C VAL A 269 20.43 -3.88 14.63
N THR A 270 19.18 -4.18 14.24
CA THR A 270 18.78 -5.52 13.77
C THR A 270 18.82 -5.70 12.26
N THR A 271 18.92 -4.61 11.49
CA THR A 271 18.87 -4.67 10.02
C THR A 271 20.20 -5.13 9.45
N VAL A 272 20.15 -6.18 8.63
CA VAL A 272 21.31 -6.63 7.85
C VAL A 272 21.65 -5.60 6.78
N PRO A 273 22.92 -5.19 6.63
CA PRO A 273 23.30 -4.20 5.63
C PRO A 273 22.95 -4.65 4.20
N SER A 274 22.42 -3.71 3.41
CA SER A 274 22.10 -3.98 2.00
C SER A 274 23.38 -4.12 1.17
N PRO A 275 23.39 -4.97 0.12
CA PRO A 275 24.56 -5.12 -0.74
C PRO A 275 24.87 -3.81 -1.47
N VAL A 276 26.16 -3.52 -1.63
CA VAL A 276 26.65 -2.33 -2.34
C VAL A 276 27.06 -2.71 -3.77
N PRO A 277 26.74 -1.88 -4.79
CA PRO A 277 27.24 -2.07 -6.15
C PRO A 277 28.77 -2.09 -6.20
N THR A 278 29.32 -3.15 -6.81
CA THR A 278 30.77 -3.41 -6.86
C THR A 278 31.55 -2.31 -7.55
N ASP A 279 31.06 -1.85 -8.70
CA ASP A 279 31.64 -0.80 -9.51
C ASP A 279 31.81 0.51 -8.72
N VAL A 280 30.74 0.94 -8.04
CA VAL A 280 30.77 2.17 -7.23
C VAL A 280 31.75 2.05 -6.06
N LEU A 281 31.83 0.88 -5.42
CA LEU A 281 32.76 0.66 -4.32
C LEU A 281 34.22 0.66 -4.80
N VAL A 282 34.50 0.02 -5.94
CA VAL A 282 35.84 0.02 -6.56
C VAL A 282 36.29 1.43 -6.91
N ASP A 283 35.40 2.24 -7.50
CA ASP A 283 35.69 3.63 -7.83
C ASP A 283 36.01 4.46 -6.58
N ARG A 284 35.24 4.30 -5.49
CA ARG A 284 35.47 5.02 -4.22
C ARG A 284 36.77 4.61 -3.55
N VAL A 285 37.09 3.32 -3.53
CA VAL A 285 38.38 2.81 -2.99
C VAL A 285 39.57 3.34 -3.79
N THR A 286 39.44 3.35 -5.12
CA THR A 286 40.47 3.88 -6.03
C THR A 286 40.65 5.38 -5.86
N ALA A 287 39.56 6.14 -5.73
CA ALA A 287 39.60 7.58 -5.48
C ALA A 287 40.23 7.93 -4.12
N ALA A 288 40.08 7.06 -3.12
CA ALA A 288 40.76 7.18 -1.83
C ALA A 288 42.26 6.81 -1.89
N GLY A 289 42.77 6.36 -3.04
CA GLY A 289 44.17 5.97 -3.23
C GLY A 289 44.56 4.68 -2.48
N MET A 290 43.57 3.86 -2.12
CA MET A 290 43.78 2.65 -1.35
C MET A 290 44.13 1.46 -2.25
N THR A 291 44.86 0.49 -1.70
CA THR A 291 45.12 -0.79 -2.35
C THR A 291 44.82 -1.91 -1.37
N ILE A 292 43.94 -2.83 -1.73
CA ILE A 292 43.58 -3.96 -0.89
C ILE A 292 44.49 -5.13 -1.27
N ARG A 293 45.50 -5.41 -0.45
CA ARG A 293 46.29 -6.64 -0.58
C ARG A 293 45.43 -7.82 -0.11
N ASP A 294 45.53 -8.93 -0.83
CA ASP A 294 44.92 -10.22 -0.47
C ASP A 294 43.37 -10.29 -0.49
N GLY A 295 42.74 -9.60 -1.46
CA GLY A 295 41.30 -9.69 -1.75
C GLY A 295 40.74 -11.10 -2.00
N ALA A 296 41.62 -12.07 -2.30
CA ALA A 296 41.25 -13.44 -2.67
C ALA A 296 40.78 -14.33 -1.49
N ASN A 297 41.11 -13.98 -0.24
CA ASN A 297 40.70 -14.76 0.94
C ASN A 297 39.38 -14.28 1.59
N LEU A 298 38.67 -13.32 0.97
CA LEU A 298 37.50 -12.68 1.57
C LEU A 298 36.17 -13.23 1.05
N HIS A 299 36.03 -14.55 1.05
CA HIS A 299 34.73 -15.19 0.92
C HIS A 299 33.98 -15.08 2.27
N GLY A 300 32.85 -14.37 2.29
CA GLY A 300 31.87 -14.52 3.38
C GLY A 300 31.43 -13.25 4.13
N VAL A 301 31.91 -12.05 3.77
CA VAL A 301 31.40 -10.80 4.38
C VAL A 301 30.05 -10.43 3.75
N PRO A 302 28.93 -10.46 4.50
CA PRO A 302 27.60 -10.18 3.95
C PRO A 302 27.51 -8.79 3.32
N GLY A 303 27.16 -8.71 2.04
CA GLY A 303 26.85 -7.45 1.37
C GLY A 303 28.04 -6.65 0.84
N LEU A 304 29.27 -7.18 0.90
CA LEU A 304 30.45 -6.57 0.24
C LEU A 304 31.01 -7.48 -0.87
N PRO A 305 31.18 -6.95 -2.10
CA PRO A 305 31.76 -7.71 -3.22
C PRO A 305 33.30 -7.69 -3.18
N LEU A 306 33.89 -8.18 -2.08
CA LEU A 306 35.34 -8.09 -1.82
C LEU A 306 36.22 -8.85 -2.84
N ALA A 307 35.66 -9.88 -3.48
CA ALA A 307 36.33 -10.62 -4.55
C ALA A 307 36.72 -9.75 -5.76
N ALA A 308 36.03 -8.62 -5.98
CA ALA A 308 36.33 -7.71 -7.09
C ALA A 308 37.65 -6.95 -6.92
N PHE A 309 38.19 -6.89 -5.70
CA PHE A 309 39.45 -6.20 -5.40
C PHE A 309 40.67 -7.12 -5.52
N ALA A 310 40.48 -8.42 -5.77
CA ALA A 310 41.57 -9.38 -5.91
C ALA A 310 42.46 -9.12 -7.14
N THR A 311 42.01 -8.30 -8.10
CA THR A 311 42.69 -8.04 -9.37
C THR A 311 43.27 -6.63 -9.51
N SER A 312 43.02 -5.70 -8.58
CA SER A 312 43.51 -4.31 -8.68
C SER A 312 44.92 -4.17 -8.11
N VAL A 313 45.94 -4.24 -8.98
CA VAL A 313 47.34 -3.95 -8.63
C VAL A 313 47.66 -2.50 -9.00
N ALA A 314 47.23 -1.55 -8.18
CA ALA A 314 47.71 -0.16 -8.26
C ALA A 314 48.91 0.02 -7.31
N PRO A 315 49.91 0.85 -7.64
CA PRO A 315 51.02 1.14 -6.74
C PRO A 315 50.51 1.92 -5.52
N ALA A 316 50.67 1.34 -4.33
CA ALA A 316 50.18 1.91 -3.07
C ALA A 316 50.74 3.31 -2.82
N THR A 317 49.85 4.28 -2.62
CA THR A 317 50.22 5.65 -2.22
C THR A 317 49.91 5.84 -0.73
N LEU A 318 50.88 5.44 0.10
CA LEU A 318 50.91 5.56 1.56
C LEU A 318 49.84 4.73 2.32
N PRO A 319 50.19 4.12 3.47
CA PRO A 319 49.24 3.37 4.29
C PRO A 319 48.13 4.29 4.79
N ILE A 320 46.91 3.75 4.93
CA ILE A 320 45.75 4.56 5.32
C ILE A 320 45.83 5.04 6.78
N LEU A 321 46.40 4.21 7.64
CA LEU A 321 46.70 4.48 9.04
C LEU A 321 48.11 3.95 9.34
N VAL A 322 48.79 4.61 10.26
CA VAL A 322 50.07 4.11 10.80
C VAL A 322 49.77 3.00 11.81
N ASP A 323 50.65 1.99 11.93
CA ASP A 323 50.46 0.84 12.83
C ASP A 323 50.09 1.23 14.27
N GLY A 324 50.72 2.28 14.82
CA GLY A 324 50.40 2.78 16.15
C GLY A 324 48.96 3.31 16.29
N ASP A 325 48.43 3.93 15.23
CA ASP A 325 47.03 4.38 15.19
C ASP A 325 46.08 3.20 15.03
N TRP A 326 46.47 2.18 14.27
CA TRP A 326 45.68 0.96 14.13
C TRP A 326 45.52 0.22 15.46
N ILE A 327 46.62 0.03 16.21
CA ILE A 327 46.59 -0.57 17.55
C ILE A 327 45.75 0.27 18.52
N ALA A 328 45.94 1.60 18.51
CA ALA A 328 45.15 2.50 19.34
C ALA A 328 43.65 2.44 19.02
N LEU A 329 43.30 2.21 17.75
CA LEU A 329 41.92 2.08 17.31
C LEU A 329 41.30 0.74 17.75
N GLN A 330 42.05 -0.37 17.71
CA GLN A 330 41.60 -1.67 18.20
C GLN A 330 41.31 -1.66 19.71
N GLY A 331 42.09 -0.88 20.48
CA GLY A 331 41.90 -0.69 21.91
C GLY A 331 40.87 0.38 22.30
N ILE A 332 40.08 0.92 21.37
CA ILE A 332 39.21 2.08 21.66
C ILE A 332 38.13 1.82 22.71
N CYS A 333 37.73 0.55 22.88
CA CYS A 333 36.69 0.11 23.81
C CYS A 333 37.25 -0.63 25.04
N GLU A 334 38.56 -0.57 25.29
CA GLU A 334 39.23 -1.35 26.35
C GLU A 334 39.44 -0.58 27.68
N GLU A 335 38.93 0.65 27.78
CA GLU A 335 38.92 1.46 29.03
C GLU A 335 37.60 1.33 29.81
#